data_AF-A0A3Q0L4T8-F1
#
_entry.id   AF-A0A3Q0L4T8-F1
#
_cell.length_a   1.000
_cell.length_b   1.000
_cell.length_c   1.000
_cell.angle_alpha   90.00
_cell.angle_beta   90.00
_cell.angle_gamma   90.00
#
_symmetry.space_group_name_H-M   'P 1'
#
loop_
_entity.id
_entity.type
_entity.pdbx_description
1 polymer ?
#
loop_
_entity_poly.entity_id
_entity_poly.type
_entity_poly.pdbx_seq_one_letter_code
_entity_poly.pdbx_strand_id
1 'polypeptide(L)'
;MKVECPHCHTDNVIEYAENISCEKCEKSFKGFKFSKRKLVSASTALVVGVVGGYKVNGAFDEERYPLEVEYAIVDTCINSSKNMVSVSWYESKRETCLCALSQTEKSVPYSDYKSDQNLFLSNFKLNARSCS
;
A
#
# COMPACT_ATOMS: atom_id res chain seq x y z
N MET A 1 1.79 -5.05 18.72
CA MET A 1 0.48 -5.72 18.86
C MET A 1 0.67 -7.16 19.30
N LYS A 2 -0.36 -7.81 19.85
CA LYS A 2 -0.36 -9.26 20.06
C LYS A 2 -0.95 -9.94 18.83
N VAL A 3 -0.21 -10.89 18.26
CA VAL A 3 -0.64 -11.69 17.10
C VAL A 3 -0.63 -13.14 17.51
N GLU A 4 -1.77 -13.80 17.35
CA GLU A 4 -1.88 -15.24 17.56
C GLU A 4 -1.34 -15.98 16.33
N CYS A 5 -0.50 -16.99 16.56
CA CYS A 5 -0.04 -17.86 15.48
C CYS A 5 -1.18 -18.77 15.01
N PRO A 6 -1.58 -18.77 13.73
CA PRO A 6 -2.73 -19.56 13.24
C PRO A 6 -2.47 -21.07 13.21
N HIS A 7 -1.24 -21.51 13.46
CA HIS A 7 -0.85 -22.93 13.43
C HIS A 7 -0.70 -23.55 14.83
N CYS A 8 -0.29 -22.76 15.82
CA CYS A 8 -0.04 -23.26 17.18
C CYS A 8 -0.75 -22.47 18.28
N HIS A 9 -1.60 -21.50 17.91
CA HIS A 9 -2.42 -20.69 18.80
C HIS A 9 -1.63 -19.98 19.92
N THR A 10 -0.33 -19.80 19.69
CA THR A 10 0.54 -19.11 20.64
C THR A 10 0.51 -17.62 20.35
N ASP A 11 0.25 -16.83 21.39
CA ASP A 11 0.32 -15.38 21.33
C ASP A 11 1.76 -14.90 21.19
N ASN A 12 2.02 -14.08 20.18
CA ASN A 12 3.31 -13.45 19.95
C ASN A 12 3.20 -11.93 20.10
N VAL A 13 4.14 -11.34 20.84
CA VAL A 13 4.23 -9.89 20.96
C VAL A 13 5.10 -9.38 19.80
N ILE A 14 4.48 -8.64 18.89
CA ILE A 14 5.20 -7.94 17.83
C ILE A 14 5.59 -6.56 18.38
N GLU A 15 6.87 -6.39 18.68
CA GLU A 15 7.46 -5.09 19.00
C GLU A 15 7.50 -4.21 17.75
N TYR A 16 7.06 -2.97 17.88
CA TYR A 16 7.08 -2.00 16.79
C TYR A 16 8.50 -1.48 16.56
N ALA A 17 8.80 -1.09 15.33
CA ALA A 17 10.04 -0.42 14.92
C ALA A 17 10.45 0.74 15.86
N GLU A 18 9.47 1.37 16.53
CA GLU A 18 9.67 2.47 17.45
C GLU A 18 10.47 2.10 18.71
N ASN A 19 10.38 0.85 19.16
CA ASN A 19 11.04 0.37 20.39
C ASN A 19 12.24 -0.56 20.11
N ILE A 20 12.51 -0.85 18.84
CA ILE A 20 13.65 -1.68 18.44
C ILE A 20 14.83 -0.76 18.16
N SER A 21 15.99 -1.09 18.70
CA SER A 21 17.25 -0.40 18.44
C SER A 21 18.28 -1.36 17.86
N CYS A 22 19.17 -0.85 17.02
CA CYS A 22 20.26 -1.66 16.49
C CYS A 22 21.25 -2.00 17.60
N GLU A 23 21.50 -3.28 17.87
CA GLU A 23 22.43 -3.74 18.91
C GLU A 23 23.85 -3.15 18.78
N LYS A 24 24.29 -2.86 17.55
CA LYS A 24 25.66 -2.40 17.28
C LYS A 24 25.85 -0.88 17.38
N CYS A 25 24.81 -0.11 17.03
CA CYS A 25 24.93 1.36 16.97
C CYS A 25 23.92 2.08 17.86
N GLU A 26 23.08 1.33 18.57
CA GLU A 26 22.06 1.78 19.53
C GLU A 26 21.03 2.77 18.97
N LYS A 27 21.03 2.99 17.65
CA LYS A 27 20.05 3.84 16.98
C LYS A 27 18.73 3.10 16.88
N SER A 28 17.65 3.80 17.24
CA SER A 28 16.29 3.34 17.06
C SER A 28 15.96 3.16 15.58
N PHE A 29 15.18 2.13 15.27
CA PHE A 29 14.60 1.94 13.94
C PHE A 29 13.33 2.77 13.70
N LYS A 30 12.96 3.66 14.64
CA LYS A 30 11.85 4.60 14.50
C LYS A 30 12.02 5.45 13.24
N GLY A 31 11.02 5.43 12.38
CA GLY A 31 11.02 6.16 11.10
C GLY A 31 11.73 5.46 9.94
N PHE A 32 12.36 4.30 10.16
CA PHE A 32 12.93 3.48 9.09
C PHE A 32 11.90 2.49 8.56
N LYS A 33 11.70 2.45 7.24
CA LYS A 33 10.87 1.43 6.58
C LYS A 33 11.71 0.17 6.33
N PHE A 34 11.31 -0.96 6.93
CA PHE A 34 11.97 -2.25 6.70
C PHE A 34 11.49 -2.86 5.37
N SER A 35 12.35 -2.80 4.36
CA SER A 35 12.17 -3.50 3.09
C SER A 35 12.73 -4.92 3.19
N LYS A 36 12.09 -5.91 2.54
CA LYS A 36 12.69 -7.24 2.35
C LYS A 36 14.03 -7.05 1.65
N ARG A 37 15.13 -7.53 2.26
CA ARG A 37 16.48 -7.49 1.66
C ARG A 37 16.42 -8.13 0.27
N LYS A 38 16.44 -7.32 -0.80
CA LYS A 38 16.93 -7.78 -2.10
C LYS A 38 18.43 -7.96 -1.92
N LEU A 39 18.91 -9.20 -2.04
CA LEU A 39 20.34 -9.51 -2.14
C LEU A 39 20.85 -8.92 -3.45
N VAL A 40 21.12 -7.62 -3.47
CA VAL A 40 21.78 -6.98 -4.60
C VAL A 40 23.25 -7.37 -4.50
N SER A 41 23.69 -8.22 -5.44
CA SER A 41 25.09 -8.61 -5.59
C SER A 41 25.98 -7.38 -5.53
N ALA A 42 27.05 -7.44 -4.72
CA ALA A 42 28.01 -6.36 -4.49
C ALA A 42 28.68 -5.81 -5.78
N SER A 43 28.46 -6.47 -6.91
CA SER A 43 28.95 -6.14 -8.25
C SER A 43 28.43 -4.83 -8.85
N THR A 44 27.39 -4.20 -8.28
CA THR A 44 26.77 -2.99 -8.86
C THR A 44 27.16 -1.67 -8.17
N ALA A 45 28.00 -1.72 -7.14
CA ALA A 45 28.40 -0.52 -6.38
C ALA A 45 29.59 0.25 -6.98
N LEU A 46 29.73 0.27 -8.32
CA LEU A 46 30.75 1.04 -9.00
C LEU A 46 30.09 2.05 -9.95
N VAL A 47 30.44 3.32 -9.72
CA VAL A 47 30.16 4.51 -10.53
C VAL A 47 28.82 5.20 -10.24
N VAL A 48 28.79 6.11 -9.25
CA VAL A 48 28.65 7.57 -9.48
C VAL A 48 29.21 8.28 -8.24
N GLY A 49 30.49 8.69 -8.35
CA GLY A 49 31.10 9.60 -7.41
C GLY A 49 31.04 11.02 -7.97
N VAL A 50 30.77 11.97 -7.06
CA VAL A 50 31.07 13.41 -7.15
C VAL A 50 30.08 14.21 -8.04
N VAL A 51 29.38 15.16 -7.40
CA VAL A 51 28.35 16.10 -7.93
C VAL A 51 26.91 15.55 -7.92
N GLY A 52 26.13 15.90 -6.89
CA GLY A 52 24.67 15.72 -6.89
C GLY A 52 24.04 15.10 -5.63
N GLY A 53 24.65 15.26 -4.45
CA GLY A 53 24.21 14.64 -3.19
C GLY A 53 22.87 15.09 -2.58
N TYR A 54 21.92 15.63 -3.35
CA TYR A 54 20.56 15.91 -2.90
C TYR A 54 19.56 15.63 -4.02
N LYS A 55 18.59 14.75 -3.72
CA LYS A 55 17.40 14.38 -4.53
C LYS A 55 17.59 13.34 -5.63
N VAL A 56 17.74 12.07 -5.26
CA VAL A 56 17.35 10.94 -6.14
C VAL A 56 16.62 9.79 -5.42
N ASN A 57 16.12 10.00 -4.19
CA ASN A 57 15.29 9.00 -3.51
C ASN A 57 13.78 9.15 -3.78
N GLY A 58 13.34 10.16 -4.53
CA GLY A 58 11.92 10.47 -4.68
C GLY A 58 11.29 10.14 -6.03
N ALA A 59 12.04 9.61 -7.00
CA ALA A 59 11.55 9.45 -8.38
C ALA A 59 11.09 8.02 -8.73
N PHE A 60 11.28 7.05 -7.84
CA PHE A 60 10.91 5.64 -8.08
C PHE A 60 10.27 4.97 -6.87
N ASP A 61 9.78 5.74 -5.90
CA ASP A 61 8.79 5.24 -4.96
C ASP A 61 7.45 5.32 -5.69
N GLU A 62 6.86 4.17 -6.06
CA GLU A 62 5.44 4.10 -6.42
C GLU A 62 4.67 4.78 -5.28
N GLU A 63 4.22 6.01 -5.53
CA GLU A 63 3.48 6.81 -4.56
C GLU A 63 2.18 6.02 -4.27
N ARG A 64 2.19 5.24 -3.19
CA ARG A 64 1.00 4.53 -2.73
C ARG A 64 -0.10 5.55 -2.45
N TYR A 65 -1.34 5.15 -2.68
CA TYR A 65 -2.48 5.99 -2.35
C TYR A 65 -2.47 6.20 -0.83
N PRO A 66 -2.65 7.45 -0.35
CA PRO A 66 -2.85 7.68 1.07
C PRO A 66 -4.07 6.90 1.56
N LEU A 67 -4.01 6.39 2.80
CA LEU A 67 -5.08 5.57 3.37
C LEU A 67 -6.43 6.29 3.35
N GLU A 68 -6.43 7.60 3.56
CA GLU A 68 -7.62 8.45 3.52
C GLU A 68 -8.24 8.48 2.13
N VAL A 69 -7.42 8.42 1.07
CA VAL A 69 -7.87 8.35 -0.32
C VAL A 69 -8.39 6.96 -0.64
N GLU A 70 -7.66 5.91 -0.27
CA GLU A 70 -8.09 4.51 -0.44
C GLU A 70 -9.47 4.30 0.20
N TYR A 71 -9.63 4.77 1.45
CA TYR A 71 -10.90 4.73 2.18
C TYR A 71 -12.02 5.50 1.47
N ALA A 72 -11.76 6.76 1.07
CA ALA A 72 -12.77 7.58 0.40
C ALA A 72 -13.24 6.96 -0.93
N ILE A 73 -12.34 6.34 -1.69
CA ILE A 73 -12.69 5.64 -2.94
C ILE A 73 -13.59 4.43 -2.64
N VAL A 74 -13.20 3.59 -1.68
CA VAL A 74 -13.96 2.38 -1.32
C VAL A 74 -15.33 2.77 -0.76
N ASP A 75 -15.39 3.75 0.14
CA ASP A 75 -16.63 4.25 0.72
C ASP A 75 -17.57 4.78 -0.37
N THR A 76 -17.07 5.61 -1.28
CA THR A 76 -17.84 6.13 -2.42
C THR A 76 -18.33 4.99 -3.34
N CYS A 77 -17.50 3.98 -3.57
CA CYS A 77 -17.88 2.82 -4.37
C CYS A 77 -19.04 2.05 -3.73
N ILE A 78 -18.94 1.73 -2.44
CA ILE A 78 -19.96 1.00 -1.67
C ILE A 78 -21.25 1.81 -1.55
N ASN A 79 -21.14 3.11 -1.25
CA ASN A 79 -22.26 4.02 -1.00
C ASN A 79 -22.72 4.80 -2.24
N SER A 80 -22.36 4.33 -3.44
CA SER A 80 -22.77 4.94 -4.71
C SER A 80 -24.30 4.93 -4.97
N SER A 81 -25.07 4.15 -4.21
CA SER A 81 -26.53 4.14 -4.24
C SER A 81 -27.09 4.51 -2.87
N LYS A 82 -28.17 5.29 -2.85
CA LYS A 82 -28.85 5.73 -1.61
C LYS A 82 -29.92 4.73 -1.11
N ASN A 83 -30.06 3.59 -1.78
CA ASN A 83 -31.07 2.60 -1.43
C ASN A 83 -30.65 1.78 -0.20
N MET A 84 -31.64 1.35 0.58
CA MET A 84 -31.40 0.35 1.63
C MET A 84 -31.10 -1.00 0.99
N VAL A 85 -30.11 -1.71 1.52
CA VAL A 85 -29.60 -2.98 0.98
C VAL A 85 -29.43 -4.00 2.09
N SER A 86 -29.42 -5.28 1.75
CA SER A 86 -29.11 -6.32 2.74
C SER A 86 -27.65 -6.24 3.18
N VAL A 87 -27.37 -6.77 4.37
CA VAL A 87 -25.99 -6.89 4.87
C VAL A 87 -25.13 -7.69 3.89
N SER A 88 -25.62 -8.84 3.41
CA SER A 88 -24.89 -9.67 2.44
C SER A 88 -24.53 -8.95 1.14
N TRP A 89 -25.44 -8.11 0.64
CA TRP A 89 -25.18 -7.32 -0.56
C TRP A 89 -24.14 -6.22 -0.29
N TYR A 90 -24.21 -5.57 0.87
CA TYR A 90 -23.22 -4.59 1.28
C TYR A 90 -21.82 -5.21 1.41
N GLU A 91 -21.72 -6.40 2.01
CA GLU A 91 -20.46 -7.12 2.16
C GLU A 91 -19.87 -7.54 0.82
N SER A 92 -20.69 -8.12 -0.05
CA SER A 92 -20.27 -8.48 -1.42
C SER A 92 -19.81 -7.24 -2.20
N LYS A 93 -20.54 -6.12 -2.12
CA LYS A 93 -20.14 -4.88 -2.78
C LYS A 93 -18.82 -4.33 -2.23
N ARG A 94 -18.61 -4.41 -0.92
CA ARG A 94 -17.34 -4.03 -0.28
C ARG A 94 -16.18 -4.85 -0.84
N GLU A 95 -16.34 -6.17 -0.97
CA GLU A 95 -15.32 -7.05 -1.56
C GLU A 95 -15.01 -6.67 -3.02
N THR A 96 -16.04 -6.43 -3.84
CA THR A 96 -15.86 -5.97 -5.22
C THR A 96 -15.12 -4.62 -5.28
N CYS A 97 -15.48 -3.65 -4.43
CA CYS A 97 -14.82 -2.33 -4.39
C CYS A 97 -13.35 -2.43 -3.96
N LEU A 98 -13.03 -3.26 -2.95
CA LEU A 98 -11.66 -3.50 -2.49
C LEU A 98 -10.82 -4.19 -3.58
N CYS A 99 -11.39 -5.20 -4.25
CA CYS A 99 -10.76 -5.86 -5.38
C CYS A 99 -10.49 -4.89 -6.53
N ALA A 100 -11.49 -4.07 -6.90
CA ALA A 100 -11.38 -3.08 -7.96
C ALA A 100 -10.28 -2.05 -7.67
N LEU A 101 -10.21 -1.54 -6.44
CA LEU A 101 -9.17 -0.60 -6.02
C LEU A 101 -7.79 -1.25 -6.10
N SER A 102 -7.62 -2.43 -5.50
CA SER A 102 -6.34 -3.14 -5.50
C SER A 102 -5.84 -3.48 -6.90
N GLN A 103 -6.73 -3.78 -7.85
CA GLN A 103 -6.34 -4.01 -9.25
C GLN A 103 -5.99 -2.70 -9.96
N THR A 104 -6.71 -1.62 -9.67
CA THR A 104 -6.49 -0.31 -10.30
C THR A 104 -5.17 0.30 -9.85
N GLU A 105 -4.80 0.19 -8.58
CA GLU A 105 -3.53 0.68 -8.05
C GLU A 105 -2.30 0.01 -8.69
N LYS A 106 -2.46 -1.19 -9.26
CA LYS A 106 -1.38 -1.88 -9.99
C LYS A 106 -1.09 -1.26 -11.36
N SER A 107 -2.06 -0.58 -11.96
CA SER A 107 -1.95 -0.01 -13.31
C SER A 107 -2.06 1.51 -13.35
N VAL A 108 -2.61 2.14 -12.31
CA VAL A 108 -2.81 3.59 -12.21
C VAL A 108 -2.11 4.10 -10.95
N PRO A 109 -0.89 4.65 -11.07
CA PRO A 109 -0.18 5.21 -9.93
C PRO A 109 -0.92 6.44 -9.39
N TYR A 110 -0.63 6.82 -8.14
CA TYR A 110 -1.33 7.93 -7.49
C TYR A 110 -1.12 9.29 -8.19
N SER A 111 0.04 9.49 -8.83
CA SER A 111 0.27 10.65 -9.70
C SER A 111 -0.76 10.79 -10.82
N ASP A 112 -1.14 9.67 -11.41
CA ASP A 112 -2.05 9.61 -12.54
C ASP A 112 -3.49 9.72 -12.06
N TYR A 113 -3.82 9.18 -10.89
CA TYR A 113 -5.09 9.49 -10.23
C TYR A 113 -5.28 10.98 -9.96
N LYS A 114 -4.22 11.68 -9.54
CA LYS A 114 -4.25 13.12 -9.28
C LYS A 114 -4.37 13.95 -10.55
N SER A 115 -3.77 13.51 -11.66
CA SER A 115 -3.67 14.29 -12.91
C SER A 115 -4.68 13.90 -13.98
N ASP A 116 -5.13 12.64 -14.00
CA ASP A 116 -6.11 12.08 -14.94
C ASP A 116 -7.12 11.18 -14.22
N GLN A 117 -8.17 11.82 -13.70
CA GLN A 117 -9.28 11.12 -13.06
C GLN A 117 -10.05 10.20 -14.02
N ASN A 118 -10.04 10.46 -15.33
CA ASN A 118 -10.76 9.64 -16.30
C ASN A 118 -10.04 8.30 -16.52
N LEU A 119 -8.71 8.33 -16.58
CA LEU A 119 -7.88 7.13 -16.61
C LEU A 119 -8.16 6.26 -15.39
N PHE A 120 -8.21 6.85 -14.19
CA PHE A 120 -8.56 6.11 -12.98
C PHE A 120 -9.97 5.53 -13.06
N LEU A 121 -10.99 6.36 -13.36
CA LEU A 121 -12.39 5.92 -13.36
C LEU A 121 -12.68 4.83 -14.39
N SER A 122 -12.04 4.89 -15.56
CA SER A 122 -12.17 3.86 -16.60
C SER A 122 -11.58 2.53 -16.14
N ASN A 123 -10.34 2.53 -15.64
CA ASN A 123 -9.70 1.33 -15.09
C ASN A 123 -10.47 0.76 -13.89
N PHE A 124 -10.90 1.62 -12.96
CA PHE A 124 -11.65 1.21 -11.79
C PHE A 124 -12.97 0.53 -12.15
N LYS A 125 -13.72 1.09 -13.11
CA LYS A 125 -14.97 0.47 -13.58
C LYS A 125 -14.74 -0.86 -14.30
N LEU A 126 -13.66 -0.97 -15.08
CA LEU A 126 -13.29 -2.23 -15.73
C LEU A 126 -12.93 -3.31 -14.69
N ASN A 127 -12.11 -2.96 -13.71
CA ASN A 127 -11.72 -3.86 -12.64
C ASN A 127 -12.89 -4.23 -11.72
N ALA A 128 -13.83 -3.31 -11.46
CA ALA A 128 -15.04 -3.62 -10.71
C ALA A 128 -15.91 -4.69 -11.38
N ARG A 129 -15.96 -4.71 -12.73
CA ARG A 129 -16.70 -5.73 -13.49
C ARG A 129 -16.01 -7.10 -13.49
N SER A 130 -14.68 -7.14 -13.37
CA SER A 130 -13.95 -8.41 -13.27
C SER A 130 -13.93 -8.98 -11.85
N CYS A 131 -14.25 -8.15 -10.86
CA CYS A 131 -14.32 -8.49 -9.43
C CYS A 131 -15.75 -8.78 -8.92
N SER A 132 -16.76 -8.80 -9.79
CA SER A 132 -18.17 -9.04 -9.45
C SER A 132 -18.66 -10.40 -9.92
#